data_AF-A0A378BAG9-F1
#
_entry.id   AF-A0A378BAG9-F1
#
_cell.length_a   1.000
_cell.length_b   1.000
_cell.length_c   1.000
_cell.angle_alpha   90.00
_cell.angle_beta   90.00
_cell.angle_gamma   90.00
#
_symmetry.space_group_name_H-M   'P 1'
#
loop_
_entity.id
_entity.type
_entity.pdbx_description
1 polymer ?
#
loop_
_entity_poly.entity_id
_entity_poly.type
_entity_poly.pdbx_seq_one_letter_code
_entity_poly.pdbx_strand_id
1 'polypeptide(L)'
;MKVNLNQPMSEILAQLSQYPVSTRLSLSGTIIVARDIAHAKLKELIDNGEALPQYVKDHPIYYAGPAKTPDGYASGSLGPTTAGRMDSYVDLLQSHGASKIMLAKGNRSQQVTVACHKHGGFYLGSIGGPAAVLAQQSIKSLECVAYPELGMEAIWKN
;
A
#
# COMPACT_ATOMS: atom_id res chain seq x y z
N MET A 1 10.80 -10.13 11.94
CA MET A 1 11.34 -8.80 12.29
C MET A 1 10.20 -7.83 12.52
N LYS A 2 10.32 -6.88 13.46
CA LYS A 2 9.32 -5.81 13.65
C LYS A 2 9.75 -4.57 12.87
N VAL A 3 8.82 -3.93 12.17
CA VAL A 3 9.06 -2.71 11.40
C VAL A 3 8.04 -1.66 11.84
N ASN A 4 8.54 -0.53 12.34
CA ASN A 4 7.71 0.62 12.69
C ASN A 4 7.54 1.50 11.45
N LEU A 5 6.30 1.65 10.98
CA LEU A 5 5.94 2.44 9.81
C LEU A 5 5.69 3.91 10.12
N ASN A 6 5.65 4.29 11.40
CA ASN A 6 5.53 5.69 11.83
C ASN A 6 6.91 6.33 11.95
N GLN A 7 7.72 6.20 10.91
CA GLN A 7 9.07 6.77 10.76
C GLN A 7 9.16 7.42 9.37
N PRO A 8 10.12 8.32 9.11
CA PRO A 8 10.38 8.81 7.76
C PRO A 8 10.59 7.66 6.78
N MET A 9 10.02 7.77 5.56
CA MET A 9 10.10 6.71 4.54
C MET A 9 11.54 6.25 4.28
N SER A 10 12.51 7.18 4.28
CA SER A 10 13.94 6.87 4.13
C SER A 10 14.48 5.91 5.19
N GLU A 11 14.05 6.05 6.45
CA GLU A 11 14.47 5.19 7.56
C GLU A 11 13.85 3.80 7.44
N ILE A 12 12.57 3.72 7.04
CA ILE A 12 11.91 2.43 6.81
C ILE A 12 12.62 1.68 5.68
N LEU A 13 12.93 2.37 4.57
CA LEU A 13 13.67 1.77 3.44
C LEU A 13 15.08 1.32 3.85
N ALA A 14 15.79 2.12 4.65
CA ALA A 14 17.11 1.77 5.17
C ALA A 14 17.06 0.57 6.13
N GLN A 15 15.99 0.40 6.90
CA GLN A 15 15.79 -0.79 7.71
C GLN A 15 15.51 -2.01 6.83
N LEU A 16 14.62 -1.89 5.84
CA LEU A 16 14.25 -3.00 4.96
C LEU A 16 15.41 -3.50 4.10
N SER A 17 16.32 -2.60 3.68
CA SER A 17 17.48 -2.95 2.85
C SER A 17 18.52 -3.83 3.55
N GLN A 18 18.46 -3.92 4.89
CA GLN A 18 19.36 -4.78 5.67
C GLN A 18 19.01 -6.27 5.58
N TYR A 19 17.86 -6.61 4.99
CA TYR A 19 17.33 -7.97 5.00
C TYR A 19 17.18 -8.54 3.59
N PRO A 20 17.46 -9.85 3.39
CA PRO A 20 17.20 -10.50 2.12
C PRO A 20 15.70 -10.67 1.87
N VAL A 21 15.35 -10.93 0.60
CA VAL A 21 14.00 -11.34 0.21
C VAL A 21 13.53 -12.56 1.01
N SER A 22 12.20 -12.72 1.14
CA SER A 22 11.55 -13.76 1.95
C SER A 22 11.69 -13.61 3.48
N THR A 23 12.35 -12.55 3.97
CA THR A 23 12.38 -12.24 5.41
C THR A 23 10.97 -11.93 5.93
N ARG A 24 10.53 -12.65 6.97
CA ARG A 24 9.22 -12.43 7.59
C ARG A 24 9.20 -11.14 8.43
N LEU A 25 8.25 -10.26 8.12
CA LEU A 25 8.05 -8.98 8.79
C LEU A 25 6.74 -8.95 9.61
N SER A 26 6.72 -8.13 10.64
CA SER A 26 5.55 -7.72 11.42
C SER A 26 5.54 -6.21 11.42
N LEU A 27 4.52 -5.63 10.78
CA LEU A 27 4.42 -4.20 10.53
C LEU A 27 3.52 -3.55 11.58
N SER A 28 3.87 -2.34 12.02
CA SER A 28 3.03 -1.54 12.90
C SER A 28 3.15 -0.07 12.53
N GLY A 29 2.02 0.62 12.38
CA GLY A 29 1.96 2.03 12.04
C GLY A 29 0.99 2.28 10.90
N THR A 30 1.10 3.48 10.32
CA THR A 30 0.15 3.99 9.33
C THR A 30 0.36 3.37 7.96
N ILE A 31 -0.74 3.00 7.30
CA ILE A 31 -0.73 2.46 5.94
C ILE A 31 -1.83 3.14 5.11
N ILE A 32 -1.49 3.48 3.86
CA ILE A 32 -2.48 3.96 2.88
C ILE A 32 -3.03 2.78 2.10
N VAL A 33 -4.35 2.68 2.01
CA VAL A 33 -5.05 1.66 1.23
C VAL A 33 -5.48 2.26 -0.09
N ALA A 34 -5.01 1.69 -1.19
CA ALA A 34 -5.39 2.12 -2.54
C ALA A 34 -5.26 0.94 -3.51
N ARG A 35 -6.17 0.85 -4.48
CA ARG A 35 -6.15 -0.19 -5.52
C ARG A 35 -6.55 0.37 -6.88
N ASP A 36 -6.96 -0.49 -7.80
CA ASP A 36 -7.14 -0.28 -9.25
C ASP A 36 -7.53 1.16 -9.66
N ILE A 37 -8.73 1.65 -9.29
CA ILE A 37 -9.21 2.99 -9.72
C ILE A 37 -8.43 4.12 -9.03
N ALA A 38 -8.09 3.96 -7.75
CA ALA A 38 -7.26 4.94 -7.03
C ALA A 38 -5.87 5.11 -7.68
N HIS A 39 -5.26 4.02 -8.16
CA HIS A 39 -3.99 4.11 -8.90
C HIS A 39 -4.15 4.83 -10.24
N ALA A 40 -5.26 4.60 -10.95
CA ALA A 40 -5.58 5.34 -12.17
C ALA A 40 -5.75 6.84 -11.88
N LYS A 41 -6.40 7.21 -10.77
CA LYS A 41 -6.51 8.61 -10.33
C LYS A 41 -5.17 9.24 -9.98
N LEU A 42 -4.28 8.53 -9.27
CA LEU A 42 -2.93 9.02 -8.99
C LEU A 42 -2.12 9.21 -10.27
N LYS A 43 -2.28 8.33 -11.27
CA LYS A 43 -1.68 8.50 -12.59
C LYS A 43 -2.23 9.73 -13.32
N GLU A 44 -3.55 9.92 -13.31
CA GLU A 44 -4.21 11.08 -13.93
C GLU A 44 -3.66 12.40 -13.39
N LEU A 45 -3.43 12.51 -12.07
CA LEU A 45 -2.76 13.67 -11.48
C LEU A 45 -1.39 13.92 -12.12
N ILE A 46 -0.56 12.88 -12.26
CA ILE A 46 0.77 13.01 -12.88
C ILE A 46 0.65 13.42 -14.35
N ASP A 47 -0.25 12.79 -15.10
CA ASP A 47 -0.46 13.09 -16.52
C ASP A 47 -0.90 14.55 -16.73
N ASN A 48 -1.65 15.11 -15.78
CA ASN A 48 -2.09 16.51 -15.77
C ASN A 48 -1.02 17.49 -15.24
N GLY A 49 0.16 17.00 -14.82
CA GLY A 49 1.22 17.82 -14.21
C GLY A 49 0.91 18.24 -12.77
N GLU A 50 -0.07 17.62 -12.12
CA GLU A 50 -0.46 17.87 -10.73
C GLU A 50 0.45 17.12 -9.75
N ALA A 51 0.60 17.66 -8.54
CA ALA A 51 1.40 17.04 -7.51
C ALA A 51 0.67 15.82 -6.91
N LEU A 52 1.38 14.70 -6.77
CA LEU A 52 0.89 13.57 -5.99
C LEU A 52 0.65 13.97 -4.52
N PRO A 53 -0.44 13.50 -3.88
CA PRO A 53 -0.70 13.73 -2.47
C PRO A 53 0.45 13.26 -1.58
N GLN A 54 0.74 13.99 -0.50
CA GLN A 54 1.89 13.67 0.35
C GLN A 54 1.75 12.30 1.04
N TYR A 55 0.54 11.89 1.39
CA TYR A 55 0.30 10.63 2.09
C TYR A 55 0.72 9.38 1.27
N VAL A 56 0.75 9.42 -0.07
CA VAL A 56 1.24 8.30 -0.90
C VAL A 56 2.77 8.22 -0.99
N LYS A 57 3.46 9.26 -0.50
CA LYS A 57 4.92 9.34 -0.41
C LYS A 57 5.42 8.98 0.99
N ASP A 58 4.68 9.39 2.01
CA ASP A 58 5.07 9.22 3.41
C ASP A 58 4.75 7.83 3.98
N HIS A 59 3.82 7.10 3.37
CA HIS A 59 3.33 5.83 3.91
C HIS A 59 3.36 4.70 2.88
N PRO A 60 3.52 3.43 3.32
CA PRO A 60 3.33 2.27 2.44
C PRO A 60 1.92 2.22 1.84
N ILE A 61 1.82 1.68 0.63
CA ILE A 61 0.55 1.49 -0.07
C ILE A 61 0.13 0.01 0.00
N TYR A 62 -0.98 -0.26 0.68
CA TYR A 62 -1.62 -1.56 0.77
C TYR A 62 -2.72 -1.68 -0.28
N TYR A 63 -2.57 -2.66 -1.16
CA TYR A 63 -3.56 -2.93 -2.19
C TYR A 63 -4.67 -3.78 -1.59
N ALA A 64 -5.75 -3.12 -1.18
CA ALA A 64 -6.94 -3.74 -0.63
C ALA A 64 -8.16 -2.84 -0.90
N GLY A 65 -9.33 -3.37 -0.60
CA GLY A 65 -10.57 -2.60 -0.54
C GLY A 65 -11.41 -3.13 0.62
N PRO A 66 -11.86 -2.27 1.55
CA PRO A 66 -12.61 -2.71 2.72
C PRO A 66 -13.98 -3.28 2.31
N ALA A 67 -14.37 -4.38 2.97
CA ALA A 67 -15.79 -4.75 3.01
C ALA A 67 -16.57 -3.75 3.89
N LYS A 68 -17.91 -3.82 3.84
CA LYS A 68 -18.77 -3.03 4.73
C LYS A 68 -18.36 -3.23 6.19
N THR A 69 -18.19 -2.13 6.92
CA THR A 69 -17.85 -2.14 8.35
C THR A 69 -19.09 -2.48 9.18
N PRO A 70 -19.08 -3.56 9.99
CA PRO A 70 -20.15 -3.85 10.92
C PRO A 70 -20.23 -2.82 12.05
N ASP A 71 -21.41 -2.63 12.64
CA ASP A 71 -21.60 -1.71 13.75
C ASP A 71 -20.70 -2.05 14.95
N GLY A 72 -19.99 -1.05 15.47
CA GLY A 72 -19.06 -1.22 16.59
C GLY A 72 -17.68 -1.77 16.22
N TYR A 73 -17.38 -2.02 14.95
CA TYR A 73 -16.07 -2.47 14.47
C TYR A 73 -15.27 -1.32 13.85
N ALA A 74 -13.94 -1.38 13.98
CA ALA A 74 -13.05 -0.39 13.35
C ALA A 74 -13.01 -0.49 11.82
N SER A 75 -13.22 -1.69 11.28
CA SER A 75 -13.22 -1.95 9.84
C SER A 75 -13.96 -3.24 9.52
N GLY A 76 -14.52 -3.34 8.31
CA GLY A 76 -14.90 -4.62 7.72
C GLY A 76 -13.68 -5.45 7.35
N SER A 77 -13.90 -6.65 6.82
CA SER A 77 -12.81 -7.49 6.30
C SER A 77 -11.94 -6.71 5.29
N LEU A 78 -10.61 -6.70 5.51
CA LEU A 78 -9.65 -5.97 4.67
C LEU A 78 -8.43 -6.83 4.34
N GLY A 79 -8.63 -7.80 3.45
CA GLY A 79 -7.57 -8.66 2.93
C GLY A 79 -6.85 -8.06 1.71
N PRO A 80 -5.64 -8.55 1.38
CA PRO A 80 -4.89 -8.07 0.23
C PRO A 80 -5.57 -8.47 -1.09
N THR A 81 -5.46 -7.60 -2.09
CA THR A 81 -5.77 -7.94 -3.48
C THR A 81 -4.51 -8.32 -4.26
N THR A 82 -4.70 -8.86 -5.47
CA THR A 82 -3.61 -9.29 -6.35
C THR A 82 -2.75 -8.10 -6.78
N ALA A 83 -1.45 -8.16 -6.48
CA ALA A 83 -0.50 -7.09 -6.73
C ALA A 83 -0.28 -6.77 -8.21
N GLY A 84 -0.28 -7.82 -9.05
CA GLY A 84 0.02 -7.73 -10.48
C GLY A 84 -0.79 -6.71 -11.26
N ARG A 85 -2.02 -6.41 -10.82
CA ARG A 85 -2.91 -5.43 -11.49
C ARG A 85 -2.41 -3.99 -11.38
N MET A 86 -1.53 -3.70 -10.42
CA MET A 86 -0.96 -2.37 -10.21
C MET A 86 0.48 -2.26 -10.73
N ASP A 87 1.03 -3.28 -11.40
CA ASP A 87 2.44 -3.31 -11.82
C ASP A 87 2.82 -2.18 -12.77
N SER A 88 1.93 -1.80 -13.70
CA SER A 88 2.16 -0.73 -14.68
C SER A 88 2.32 0.66 -14.05
N TYR A 89 1.90 0.85 -12.80
CA TYR A 89 1.98 2.14 -12.11
C TYR A 89 3.28 2.30 -11.30
N VAL A 90 4.03 1.21 -11.06
CA VAL A 90 5.10 1.22 -10.04
C VAL A 90 6.26 2.13 -10.41
N ASP A 91 6.84 1.99 -11.60
CA ASP A 91 7.98 2.85 -12.02
C ASP A 91 7.59 4.33 -12.06
N LEU A 92 6.37 4.63 -12.54
CA LEU A 92 5.85 5.99 -12.63
C LEU A 92 5.63 6.61 -11.24
N LEU A 93 4.98 5.90 -10.32
CA LEU A 93 4.74 6.43 -8.97
C LEU A 93 6.05 6.58 -8.20
N GLN A 94 6.97 5.61 -8.32
CA GLN A 94 8.25 5.65 -7.64
C GLN A 94 9.20 6.73 -8.14
N SER A 95 9.14 7.08 -9.43
CA SER A 95 9.90 8.21 -9.98
C SER A 95 9.43 9.56 -9.42
N HIS A 96 8.17 9.64 -8.96
CA HIS A 96 7.59 10.80 -8.27
C HIS A 96 7.64 10.70 -6.74
N GLY A 97 8.43 9.75 -6.21
CA GLY A 97 8.64 9.56 -4.77
C GLY A 97 7.51 8.83 -4.04
N ALA A 98 6.47 8.39 -4.73
CA ALA A 98 5.35 7.64 -4.15
C ALA A 98 5.53 6.13 -4.27
N SER A 99 4.70 5.34 -3.58
CA SER A 99 4.66 3.87 -3.74
C SER A 99 6.02 3.17 -3.54
N LYS A 100 6.86 3.73 -2.65
CA LYS A 100 8.18 3.17 -2.33
C LYS A 100 8.07 1.83 -1.59
N ILE A 101 7.04 1.65 -0.78
CA ILE A 101 6.74 0.37 -0.12
C ILE A 101 5.31 -0.04 -0.49
N MET A 102 5.17 -1.25 -1.02
CA MET A 102 3.91 -1.78 -1.51
C MET A 102 3.57 -3.06 -0.76
N LEU A 103 2.33 -3.22 -0.31
CA LEU A 103 1.84 -4.40 0.42
C LEU A 103 0.64 -4.99 -0.35
N ALA A 104 0.70 -6.27 -0.72
CA ALA A 104 -0.39 -6.96 -1.44
C ALA A 104 -0.19 -8.48 -1.42
N LYS A 105 -0.91 -9.23 -2.26
CA LYS A 105 -0.69 -10.68 -2.46
C LYS A 105 -0.33 -11.03 -3.89
N GLY A 106 0.31 -12.19 -4.05
CA GLY A 106 0.65 -12.78 -5.35
C GLY A 106 1.98 -12.30 -5.92
N ASN A 107 2.46 -13.02 -6.93
CA ASN A 107 3.69 -12.69 -7.64
C ASN A 107 3.48 -11.45 -8.52
N ARG A 108 4.59 -10.77 -8.84
CA ARG A 108 4.61 -9.55 -9.66
C ARG A 108 5.50 -9.74 -10.87
N SER A 109 5.30 -8.91 -11.88
CA SER A 109 6.08 -8.91 -13.11
C SER A 109 7.49 -8.32 -12.91
N GLN A 110 8.40 -8.64 -13.85
CA GLN A 110 9.80 -8.20 -13.81
C GLN A 110 9.96 -6.68 -13.77
N GLN A 111 9.04 -5.91 -14.38
CA GLN A 111 9.06 -4.44 -14.33
C GLN A 111 9.05 -3.89 -12.90
N VAL A 112 8.38 -4.57 -11.96
CA VAL A 112 8.35 -4.14 -10.56
C VAL A 112 9.70 -4.36 -9.90
N THR A 113 10.35 -5.49 -10.18
CA THR A 113 11.72 -5.77 -9.72
C THR A 113 12.69 -4.70 -10.20
N VAL A 114 12.61 -4.35 -11.50
CA VAL A 114 13.45 -3.30 -12.11
C VAL A 114 13.15 -1.93 -11.50
N ALA A 115 11.88 -1.57 -11.32
CA ALA A 115 11.50 -0.30 -10.70
C ALA A 115 11.99 -0.20 -9.26
N CYS A 116 11.77 -1.23 -8.43
CA CYS A 116 12.27 -1.28 -7.06
C CYS A 116 13.80 -1.16 -6.99
N HIS A 117 14.54 -1.82 -7.88
CA HIS A 117 15.98 -1.68 -7.96
C HIS A 117 16.41 -0.25 -8.35
N LYS A 118 15.74 0.35 -9.33
CA LYS A 118 16.03 1.72 -9.82
C LYS A 118 15.73 2.79 -8.77
N HIS A 119 14.67 2.60 -7.99
CA HIS A 119 14.10 3.64 -7.12
C HIS A 119 14.24 3.38 -5.62
N GLY A 120 14.87 2.26 -5.23
CA GLY A 120 15.02 1.83 -3.84
C GLY A 120 13.70 1.42 -3.18
N GLY A 121 12.79 0.80 -3.93
CA GLY A 121 11.47 0.39 -3.45
C GLY A 121 11.40 -1.06 -2.95
N PHE A 122 10.34 -1.40 -2.21
CA PHE A 122 10.10 -2.74 -1.68
C PHE A 122 8.67 -3.21 -1.94
N TYR A 123 8.52 -4.50 -2.27
CA TYR A 123 7.24 -5.19 -2.26
C TYR A 123 7.20 -6.18 -1.10
N LEU A 124 6.17 -6.05 -0.27
CA LEU A 124 5.89 -6.88 0.88
C LEU A 124 4.68 -7.77 0.58
N GLY A 125 4.86 -9.09 0.66
CA GLY A 125 3.78 -10.05 0.48
C GLY A 125 2.98 -10.23 1.77
N SER A 126 1.68 -9.97 1.72
CA SER A 126 0.71 -10.31 2.76
C SER A 126 0.06 -11.67 2.48
N ILE A 127 -0.35 -12.36 3.54
CA ILE A 127 -1.05 -13.65 3.45
C ILE A 127 -2.45 -13.39 2.88
N GLY A 128 -2.76 -14.01 1.75
CA GLY A 128 -4.11 -13.98 1.17
C GLY A 128 -5.06 -14.93 1.92
N GLY A 129 -6.30 -14.50 2.17
CA GLY A 129 -7.34 -15.33 2.80
C GLY A 129 -7.87 -14.83 4.14
N PRO A 130 -7.04 -14.55 5.17
CA PRO A 130 -7.51 -14.26 6.52
C PRO A 130 -7.98 -12.80 6.72
N ALA A 131 -8.84 -12.30 5.83
CA ALA A 131 -9.26 -10.89 5.80
C ALA A 131 -10.00 -10.43 7.07
N ALA A 132 -10.83 -11.30 7.65
CA ALA A 132 -11.57 -11.00 8.88
C ALA A 132 -10.64 -10.93 10.11
N VAL A 133 -9.68 -11.85 10.21
CA VAL A 133 -8.69 -11.88 11.30
C VAL A 133 -7.76 -10.67 11.20
N LEU A 134 -7.31 -10.33 9.99
CA LEU A 134 -6.51 -9.12 9.75
C LEU A 134 -7.25 -7.87 10.18
N ALA A 135 -8.52 -7.72 9.80
CA ALA A 135 -9.33 -6.58 10.18
C ALA A 135 -9.49 -6.47 11.71
N GLN A 136 -9.90 -7.55 12.37
CA GLN A 136 -10.18 -7.52 13.80
C GLN A 136 -8.94 -7.33 14.67
N GLN A 137 -7.80 -7.90 14.28
CA GLN A 137 -6.59 -7.91 15.12
C GLN A 137 -5.58 -6.83 14.75
N SER A 138 -5.59 -6.33 13.52
CA SER A 138 -4.52 -5.47 12.99
C SER A 138 -4.99 -4.07 12.58
N ILE A 139 -6.30 -3.84 12.42
CA ILE A 139 -6.85 -2.54 11.99
C ILE A 139 -7.48 -1.85 13.18
N LYS A 140 -6.96 -0.67 13.51
CA LYS A 140 -7.44 0.13 14.64
C LYS A 140 -8.38 1.26 14.21
N SER A 141 -8.19 1.75 12.99
CA SER A 141 -8.96 2.82 12.37
C SER A 141 -8.97 2.64 10.86
N LEU A 142 -10.01 3.14 10.19
CA LEU A 142 -10.02 3.23 8.74
C LEU A 142 -10.76 4.50 8.32
N GLU A 143 -10.01 5.48 7.83
CA GLU A 143 -10.52 6.79 7.41
C GLU A 143 -10.46 6.91 5.88
N CYS A 144 -11.54 7.35 5.23
CA CYS A 144 -11.52 7.67 3.81
C CYS A 144 -10.85 9.05 3.61
N VAL A 145 -9.71 9.10 2.92
CA VAL A 145 -8.92 10.33 2.76
C VAL A 145 -9.02 10.95 1.36
N ALA A 146 -9.46 10.18 0.36
CA ALA A 146 -9.74 10.71 -0.97
C ALA A 146 -10.70 9.82 -1.77
N TYR A 147 -11.42 10.45 -2.69
CA TYR A 147 -12.33 9.82 -3.65
C TYR A 147 -13.43 8.96 -3.00
N PRO A 148 -14.20 9.47 -2.02
CA PRO A 148 -15.26 8.71 -1.35
C PRO A 148 -16.32 8.15 -2.32
N GLU A 149 -16.52 8.80 -3.46
CA GLU A 149 -17.41 8.36 -4.54
C GLU A 149 -17.02 7.01 -5.15
N LEU A 150 -15.77 6.56 -4.97
CA LEU A 150 -15.27 5.26 -5.46
C LEU A 150 -15.63 4.09 -4.53
N GLY A 151 -16.31 4.33 -3.42
CA GLY A 151 -16.71 3.29 -2.47
C GLY A 151 -15.50 2.50 -1.96
N MET A 152 -15.50 1.17 -2.11
CA MET A 152 -14.40 0.31 -1.65
C MET A 152 -13.04 0.57 -2.36
N GLU A 153 -13.04 1.31 -3.47
CA GLU A 153 -11.82 1.69 -4.20
C GLU A 153 -11.33 3.11 -3.91
N ALA A 154 -11.98 3.81 -2.95
CA ALA A 154 -11.47 5.05 -2.39
C ALA A 154 -10.06 4.87 -1.79
N ILE A 155 -9.38 5.97 -1.51
CA ILE A 155 -8.12 5.93 -0.77
C ILE A 155 -8.44 6.02 0.72
N TRP A 156 -7.92 5.05 1.48
CA TRP A 156 -8.11 4.98 2.92
C TRP A 156 -6.79 5.12 3.67
N LYS A 157 -6.87 5.54 4.93
CA LYS A 157 -5.77 5.57 5.88
C LYS A 157 -6.12 4.69 7.09
N ASN A 158 -5.28 3.70 7.38
CA ASN A 158 -5.35 2.84 8.55
C ASN A 158 -4.20 3.15 9.51
#